data_AF-A0A9Q1K3T4-F1
#
_entry.id   AF-A0A9Q1K3T4-F1
#
_cell.length_a   1.000
_cell.length_b   1.000
_cell.length_c   1.000
_cell.angle_alpha   90.00
_cell.angle_beta   90.00
_cell.angle_gamma   90.00
#
_symmetry.space_group_name_H-M   'P 1'
#
loop_
_entity.id
_entity.type
_entity.pdbx_description
1 polymer ?
#
loop_
_entity_poly.entity_id
_entity_poly.type
_entity_poly.pdbx_seq_one_letter_code
_entity_poly.pdbx_strand_id
1 'polypeptide(L)'
;MDFGSERGVDRISDLPDHILCHILSFLPTKFAVASSILATRWRYLWASIPIVDIDTRQHREIYPIFNINMSRRSDITFQNFVSRILLLNGTSHIQKFRLIYDCRHNPGTIQTWFDVAITHNIQELELDLFSSVRGELVKLPRKLFTSNSLVVLKLSRMPLGVPSLVCLPRLKILELRRITYSDDKCIQNLLSGCPVLQDLVVEETAREKPRVQGLLRDRDEVRKTPPQPVPECLGNQLKHFLIEEFYAGFKPDAVEYLVQHVNILKKLIMYCQCPIMLRTQIDCTL
;
A
#
# COMPACT_ATOMS: atom_id res chain seq x y z
N MET A 1 54.66 2.08 32.98
CA MET A 1 53.20 2.30 33.12
C MET A 1 52.57 1.74 31.88
N ASP A 2 51.96 0.57 32.02
CA ASP A 2 51.30 -0.15 30.94
C ASP A 2 49.88 0.43 30.84
N PHE A 3 49.62 1.25 29.82
CA PHE A 3 48.27 1.71 29.53
C PHE A 3 47.55 0.55 28.85
N GLY A 4 47.04 -0.37 29.68
CA GLY A 4 46.06 -1.36 29.25
C GLY A 4 44.90 -0.63 28.60
N SER A 5 44.88 -0.62 27.28
CA SER A 5 43.72 -0.22 26.50
C SER A 5 42.60 -1.18 26.91
N GLU A 6 41.67 -0.70 27.74
CA GLU A 6 40.36 -1.33 27.86
C GLU A 6 39.71 -1.27 26.48
N ARG A 7 40.02 -2.26 25.64
CA ARG A 7 39.27 -2.53 24.42
C ARG A 7 37.87 -2.86 24.91
N GLY A 8 36.94 -1.92 24.74
CA GLY A 8 35.54 -2.15 25.03
C GLY A 8 35.11 -3.49 24.43
N VAL A 9 34.59 -4.38 25.26
CA VAL A 9 34.19 -5.73 24.84
C VAL A 9 33.14 -5.58 23.73
N ASP A 10 33.42 -6.12 22.55
CA ASP A 10 32.49 -6.13 21.43
C ASP A 10 31.42 -7.22 21.62
N ARG A 11 30.42 -6.88 22.44
CA ARG A 11 29.30 -7.77 22.77
C ARG A 11 28.35 -8.01 21.60
N ILE A 12 28.40 -7.17 20.56
CA ILE A 12 27.53 -7.30 19.39
C ILE A 12 28.04 -8.43 18.50
N SER A 13 29.35 -8.56 18.34
CA SER A 13 29.97 -9.66 17.60
C SER A 13 29.72 -11.04 18.22
N ASP A 14 29.43 -11.12 19.52
CA ASP A 14 29.13 -12.38 20.22
C ASP A 14 27.67 -12.85 20.03
N LEU A 15 26.78 -11.99 19.52
CA LEU A 15 25.37 -12.36 19.33
C LEU A 15 25.20 -13.41 18.22
N PRO A 16 24.31 -14.40 18.35
CA PRO A 16 23.97 -15.33 17.28
C PRO A 16 23.31 -14.64 16.07
N ASP A 17 23.43 -15.24 14.87
CA ASP A 17 22.91 -14.66 13.62
C ASP A 17 21.41 -14.35 13.69
N HIS A 18 20.60 -15.22 14.31
CA HIS A 18 19.16 -15.01 14.42
C HIS A 18 18.81 -13.76 15.26
N ILE A 19 19.62 -13.43 16.29
CA ILE A 19 19.44 -12.20 17.08
C ILE A 19 19.85 -10.98 16.26
N LEU A 20 20.95 -11.08 15.50
CA LEU A 20 21.37 -10.00 14.60
C LEU A 20 20.31 -9.73 13.52
N CYS A 21 19.76 -10.78 12.89
CA CYS A 21 18.65 -10.67 11.95
C CYS A 21 17.41 -10.03 12.59
N HIS A 22 17.10 -10.39 13.84
CA HIS A 22 15.99 -9.78 14.57
C HIS A 22 16.24 -8.27 14.83
N ILE A 23 17.44 -7.88 15.25
CA ILE A 23 17.80 -6.46 15.40
C ILE A 23 17.68 -5.72 14.07
N LEU A 24 18.23 -6.29 12.99
CA LEU A 24 18.15 -5.71 11.66
C LEU A 24 16.72 -5.62 11.13
N SER A 25 15.79 -6.48 11.59
CA SER A 25 14.39 -6.45 11.16
C SER A 25 13.62 -5.20 11.61
N PHE A 26 14.14 -4.48 12.61
CA PHE A 26 13.59 -3.18 13.03
C PHE A 26 14.09 -2.01 12.17
N LEU A 27 15.04 -2.23 11.27
CA LEU A 27 15.60 -1.21 10.41
C LEU A 27 14.94 -1.25 9.02
N PRO A 28 14.71 -0.07 8.38
CA PRO A 28 14.44 -0.02 6.95
C PRO A 28 15.50 -0.81 6.16
N THR A 29 15.09 -1.51 5.10
CA THR A 29 15.97 -2.47 4.39
C THR A 29 17.28 -1.83 3.93
N LYS A 30 17.27 -0.55 3.54
CA LYS A 30 18.50 0.17 3.16
C LYS A 30 19.55 0.21 4.27
N PHE A 31 19.15 0.38 5.53
CA PHE A 31 20.05 0.44 6.67
C PHE A 31 20.46 -0.96 7.11
N ALA A 32 19.56 -1.94 7.00
CA ALA A 32 19.89 -3.34 7.20
C ALA A 32 20.96 -3.79 6.19
N VAL A 33 20.82 -3.43 4.91
CA VAL A 33 21.85 -3.69 3.88
C VAL A 33 23.12 -2.92 4.19
N ALA A 34 23.05 -1.66 4.63
CA ALA A 34 24.24 -0.88 4.97
C ALA A 34 25.10 -1.53 6.07
N SER A 35 24.50 -2.29 6.99
CA SER A 35 25.23 -3.06 8.00
C SER A 35 26.21 -4.09 7.42
N SER A 36 26.06 -4.46 6.15
CA SER A 36 26.94 -5.43 5.46
C SER A 36 28.40 -5.00 5.38
N ILE A 37 28.71 -3.72 5.59
CA ILE A 37 30.09 -3.20 5.63
C ILE A 37 30.75 -3.31 7.01
N LEU A 38 29.98 -3.61 8.07
CA LEU A 38 30.48 -3.62 9.45
C LEU A 38 31.45 -4.79 9.69
N ALA A 39 31.14 -5.97 9.16
CA ALA A 39 32.05 -7.11 9.12
C ALA A 39 31.59 -8.14 8.07
N THR A 40 32.49 -9.06 7.71
CA THR A 40 32.22 -10.16 6.76
C THR A 40 30.99 -10.98 7.13
N ARG A 41 30.77 -11.22 8.43
CA ARG A 41 29.60 -11.93 8.98
C ARG A 41 28.27 -11.22 8.67
N TRP A 42 28.26 -9.89 8.63
CA TRP A 42 27.05 -9.09 8.41
C TRP A 42 26.63 -9.00 6.95
N ARG A 43 27.50 -9.44 6.03
CA ARG A 43 27.35 -9.22 4.58
C ARG A 43 26.00 -9.68 4.01
N TYR A 44 25.45 -10.77 4.55
CA TYR A 44 24.23 -11.42 4.03
C TYR A 44 23.13 -11.62 5.08
N LEU A 45 23.30 -11.16 6.33
CA LEU A 45 22.28 -11.33 7.38
C LEU A 45 20.94 -10.70 6.99
N TRP A 46 21.00 -9.53 6.35
CA TRP A 46 19.81 -8.81 5.90
C TRP A 46 18.96 -9.59 4.88
N ALA A 47 19.56 -10.51 4.11
CA ALA A 47 18.85 -11.31 3.10
C ALA A 47 18.02 -12.46 3.71
N SER A 48 18.14 -12.68 5.02
CA SER A 48 17.30 -13.63 5.76
C SER A 48 16.08 -12.95 6.40
N ILE A 49 15.93 -11.64 6.24
CA ILE A 49 14.85 -10.87 6.87
C ILE A 49 13.60 -10.96 5.97
N PRO A 50 12.45 -11.42 6.50
CA PRO A 50 11.22 -11.59 5.70
C PRO A 50 10.49 -10.27 5.42
N ILE A 51 11.18 -9.13 5.56
CA ILE A 51 10.64 -7.78 5.44
C ILE A 51 11.48 -7.01 4.44
N VAL A 52 10.82 -6.53 3.39
CA VAL A 52 11.41 -5.60 2.43
C VAL A 52 10.68 -4.27 2.58
N ASP A 53 11.36 -3.27 3.15
CA ASP A 53 10.87 -1.91 3.33
C ASP A 53 11.76 -0.94 2.56
N ILE A 54 11.21 -0.41 1.47
CA ILE A 54 11.87 0.46 0.52
C ILE A 54 11.11 1.78 0.48
N ASP A 55 11.69 2.84 1.04
CA ASP A 55 11.09 4.18 1.07
C ASP A 55 12.03 5.23 0.46
N THR A 56 11.69 5.72 -0.74
CA THR A 56 12.49 6.76 -1.42
C THR A 56 12.26 8.16 -0.89
N ARG A 57 11.23 8.41 -0.07
CA ARG A 57 11.04 9.73 0.55
C ARG A 57 12.20 10.04 1.50
N GLN A 58 12.72 9.03 2.18
CA GLN A 58 13.88 9.19 3.06
C GLN A 58 15.17 9.55 2.31
N HIS A 59 15.24 9.36 0.98
CA HIS A 59 16.36 9.86 0.17
C HIS A 59 16.23 11.37 -0.12
N ARG A 60 15.00 11.91 -0.08
CA ARG A 60 14.73 13.33 -0.33
C ARG A 60 15.20 14.23 0.81
N GLU A 61 15.21 13.71 2.04
CA GLU A 61 15.63 14.47 3.24
C GLU A 61 17.14 14.70 3.32
N ILE A 62 17.96 13.81 2.74
CA ILE A 62 19.43 13.90 2.80
C ILE A 62 19.98 14.92 1.78
N TYR A 63 19.29 15.15 0.66
CA TYR A 63 19.73 16.08 -0.39
C TYR A 63 18.59 17.01 -0.87
N PRO A 64 18.12 17.95 -0.03
CA PRO A 64 16.99 18.82 -0.35
C PRO A 64 17.28 19.80 -1.51
N ILE A 65 18.54 20.13 -1.79
CA ILE A 65 18.93 21.15 -2.78
C ILE A 65 18.98 20.60 -4.23
N PHE A 66 19.11 19.27 -4.42
CA PHE A 66 19.14 18.63 -5.74
C PHE A 66 17.78 18.11 -6.23
N ASN A 67 16.73 18.33 -5.45
CA ASN A 67 15.53 17.48 -5.46
C ASN A 67 14.47 17.82 -6.52
N ILE A 68 14.68 18.88 -7.30
CA ILE A 68 13.84 19.18 -8.48
C ILE A 68 14.29 18.31 -9.68
N ASN A 69 15.56 17.85 -9.68
CA ASN A 69 16.16 17.07 -10.75
C ASN A 69 16.87 15.83 -10.18
N MET A 70 16.13 14.80 -9.71
CA MET A 70 16.74 13.47 -9.68
C MET A 70 17.14 13.13 -11.12
N SER A 71 18.45 13.00 -11.34
CA SER A 71 18.97 12.61 -12.64
C SER A 71 18.52 11.17 -12.93
N ARG A 72 18.20 10.85 -14.19
CA ARG A 72 17.91 9.46 -14.61
C ARG A 72 18.95 8.45 -14.08
N ARG A 73 20.20 8.89 -13.86
CA ARG A 73 21.28 8.07 -13.28
C ARG A 73 21.04 7.65 -11.83
N SER A 74 20.52 8.53 -10.97
CA SER A 74 20.24 8.17 -9.57
C SER A 74 19.09 7.17 -9.47
N ASP A 75 18.09 7.28 -10.36
CA ASP A 75 16.99 6.31 -10.43
C ASP A 75 17.46 4.93 -10.89
N ILE A 76 18.37 4.85 -11.86
CA ILE A 76 18.93 3.57 -12.33
C ILE A 76 19.72 2.89 -11.21
N THR A 77 20.54 3.63 -10.46
CA THR A 77 21.31 3.08 -9.34
C THR A 77 20.39 2.54 -8.25
N PHE A 78 19.32 3.27 -7.91
CA PHE A 78 18.33 2.82 -6.95
C PHE A 78 17.55 1.60 -7.47
N GLN A 79 17.16 1.60 -8.75
CA GLN A 79 16.47 0.46 -9.36
C GLN A 79 17.33 -0.80 -9.30
N ASN A 80 18.61 -0.69 -9.65
CA ASN A 80 19.56 -1.79 -9.55
C ASN A 80 19.71 -2.29 -8.12
N PHE A 81 19.70 -1.38 -7.14
CA PHE A 81 19.73 -1.73 -5.72
C PHE A 81 18.49 -2.53 -5.30
N VAL A 82 17.28 -2.08 -5.65
CA VAL A 82 16.03 -2.79 -5.34
C VAL A 82 15.98 -4.15 -6.04
N SER A 83 16.30 -4.20 -7.33
CA SER A 83 16.34 -5.47 -8.08
C SER A 83 17.34 -6.46 -7.46
N ARG A 84 18.49 -5.99 -6.96
CA ARG A 84 19.46 -6.83 -6.25
C ARG A 84 18.94 -7.30 -4.90
N ILE A 85 18.27 -6.45 -4.13
CA ILE A 85 17.62 -6.85 -2.88
C ILE A 85 16.63 -7.97 -3.18
N LEU A 86 15.70 -7.77 -4.12
CA LEU A 86 14.67 -8.75 -4.45
C LEU A 86 15.26 -10.07 -4.97
N LEU A 87 16.34 -10.02 -5.75
CA LEU A 87 17.06 -11.21 -6.19
C LEU A 87 17.70 -11.97 -5.03
N LEU A 88 18.38 -11.25 -4.12
CA LEU A 88 19.09 -11.83 -2.98
C LEU A 88 18.15 -12.32 -1.88
N ASN A 89 16.99 -11.66 -1.73
CA ASN A 89 15.93 -12.08 -0.81
C ASN A 89 15.07 -13.21 -1.40
N GLY A 90 15.21 -13.53 -2.69
CA GLY A 90 14.37 -14.49 -3.41
C GLY A 90 14.49 -15.95 -2.95
N THR A 91 15.42 -16.25 -2.03
CA THR A 91 15.51 -17.54 -1.33
C THR A 91 14.75 -17.56 -0.01
N SER A 92 14.33 -16.40 0.50
CA SER A 92 13.63 -16.22 1.76
C SER A 92 12.14 -15.95 1.53
N HIS A 93 11.28 -16.45 2.41
CA HIS A 93 9.85 -16.20 2.32
C HIS A 93 9.54 -14.75 2.75
N ILE A 94 9.42 -13.84 1.78
CA ILE A 94 9.03 -12.46 2.03
C ILE A 94 7.60 -12.44 2.60
N GLN A 95 7.45 -11.97 3.83
CA GLN A 95 6.15 -11.83 4.50
C GLN A 95 5.58 -10.43 4.28
N LYS A 96 6.43 -9.39 4.33
CA LYS A 96 6.04 -7.98 4.18
C LYS A 96 6.82 -7.32 3.06
N PHE A 97 6.11 -6.71 2.13
CA PHE A 97 6.67 -5.89 1.07
C PHE A 97 6.06 -4.48 1.12
N ARG A 98 6.91 -3.50 1.43
CA ARG A 98 6.56 -2.08 1.45
C ARG A 98 7.42 -1.33 0.44
N LEU A 99 6.77 -0.66 -0.50
CA LEU A 99 7.42 0.14 -1.53
C LEU A 99 6.76 1.52 -1.61
N ILE A 100 7.54 2.53 -1.25
CA ILE A 100 7.21 3.93 -1.49
C ILE A 100 8.21 4.46 -2.50
N TYR A 101 7.70 4.75 -3.70
CA TYR A 101 8.55 5.00 -4.85
C TYR A 101 7.99 6.07 -5.79
N ASP A 102 8.90 6.85 -6.36
CA ASP A 102 8.62 7.87 -7.35
C ASP A 102 8.73 7.25 -8.75
N CYS A 103 7.58 6.94 -9.37
CA CYS A 103 7.55 6.17 -10.60
C CYS A 103 7.76 6.99 -11.88
N ARG A 104 8.17 8.27 -11.78
CA ARG A 104 8.31 9.21 -12.91
C ARG A 104 9.16 8.70 -14.09
N HIS A 105 10.12 7.81 -13.85
CA HIS A 105 11.18 7.54 -14.85
C HIS A 105 11.22 6.12 -15.43
N ASN A 106 10.51 5.11 -14.88
CA ASN A 106 10.49 3.75 -15.44
C ASN A 106 9.40 2.83 -14.83
N PRO A 107 8.20 2.73 -15.42
CA PRO A 107 7.13 1.88 -14.90
C PRO A 107 7.39 0.37 -15.09
N GLY A 108 8.17 -0.04 -16.09
CA GLY A 108 8.42 -1.45 -16.41
C GLY A 108 9.19 -2.20 -15.31
N THR A 109 10.21 -1.56 -14.72
CA THR A 109 10.99 -2.15 -13.62
C THR A 109 10.13 -2.42 -12.38
N ILE A 110 9.16 -1.53 -12.11
CA ILE A 110 8.25 -1.67 -10.96
C ILE A 110 7.36 -2.91 -11.13
N GLN A 111 6.93 -3.22 -12.36
CA GLN A 111 6.15 -4.42 -12.63
C GLN A 111 6.94 -5.69 -12.31
N THR A 112 8.21 -5.74 -12.70
CA THR A 112 9.07 -6.89 -12.34
C THR A 112 9.21 -7.04 -10.83
N TRP A 113 9.33 -5.94 -10.08
CA TRP A 113 9.37 -6.01 -8.62
C TRP A 113 8.08 -6.57 -8.02
N PHE A 114 6.93 -6.25 -8.61
CA PHE A 114 5.65 -6.79 -8.18
C PHE A 114 5.50 -8.27 -8.50
N ASP A 115 5.89 -8.69 -9.70
CA ASP A 115 5.87 -10.10 -10.06
C ASP A 115 6.75 -10.91 -9.10
N VAL A 116 7.94 -10.41 -8.75
CA VAL A 116 8.81 -11.05 -7.76
C VAL A 116 8.19 -11.01 -6.36
N ALA A 117 7.66 -9.89 -5.88
CA ALA A 117 7.06 -9.85 -4.54
C ALA A 117 5.87 -10.82 -4.42
N ILE A 118 5.03 -10.90 -5.45
CA ILE A 118 3.77 -11.67 -5.41
C ILE A 118 4.01 -13.17 -5.54
N THR A 119 5.09 -13.62 -6.20
CA THR A 119 5.45 -15.04 -6.23
C THR A 119 5.85 -15.60 -4.86
N HIS A 120 6.17 -14.75 -3.88
CA HIS A 120 6.60 -15.18 -2.55
C HIS A 120 5.45 -15.39 -1.54
N ASN A 121 4.18 -15.34 -1.97
CA ASN A 121 3.00 -15.47 -1.10
C ASN A 121 3.04 -14.50 0.10
N ILE A 122 3.27 -13.22 -0.19
CA ILE A 122 3.31 -12.15 0.82
C ILE A 122 2.02 -12.09 1.65
N GLN A 123 2.15 -11.67 2.90
CA GLN A 123 1.06 -11.45 3.85
C GLN A 123 0.69 -9.98 3.95
N GLU A 124 1.68 -9.09 3.86
CA GLU A 124 1.49 -7.64 3.89
C GLU A 124 2.06 -6.99 2.64
N LEU A 125 1.21 -6.23 1.93
CA LEU A 125 1.61 -5.41 0.79
C LEU A 125 1.24 -3.95 1.07
N GLU A 126 2.24 -3.07 1.03
CA GLU A 126 2.05 -1.62 1.10
C GLU A 126 2.73 -0.95 -0.10
N LEU A 127 1.93 -0.29 -0.93
CA LEU A 127 2.39 0.37 -2.14
C LEU A 127 1.98 1.83 -2.11
N ASP A 128 2.94 2.70 -2.36
CA ASP A 128 2.71 4.13 -2.48
C ASP A 128 3.52 4.68 -3.66
N LEU A 129 2.84 4.74 -4.81
CA LEU A 129 3.47 5.04 -6.10
C LEU A 129 2.97 6.40 -6.58
N PHE A 130 3.75 7.45 -6.36
CA PHE A 130 3.38 8.77 -6.83
C PHE A 130 4.08 9.08 -8.17
N SER A 131 3.30 9.50 -9.17
CA SER A 131 3.82 10.02 -10.45
C SER A 131 3.26 11.42 -10.69
N SER A 132 4.11 12.36 -11.11
CA SER A 132 3.68 13.67 -11.58
C SER A 132 3.37 13.70 -13.09
N VAL A 133 3.59 12.60 -13.81
CA VAL A 133 3.50 12.57 -15.28
C VAL A 133 2.44 11.56 -15.72
N ARG A 134 1.57 12.00 -16.64
CA ARG A 134 0.63 11.13 -17.38
C ARG A 134 1.45 10.18 -18.26
N GLY A 135 1.56 8.92 -17.86
CA GLY A 135 2.28 7.86 -18.57
C GLY A 135 1.68 6.49 -18.25
N GLU A 136 2.29 5.43 -18.77
CA GLU A 136 1.84 4.04 -18.55
C GLU A 136 1.62 3.76 -17.05
N LEU A 137 0.35 3.50 -16.74
CA LEU A 137 -0.11 3.24 -15.39
C LEU A 137 0.46 1.90 -14.91
N VAL A 138 1.14 1.92 -13.75
CA VAL A 138 1.56 0.69 -13.09
C VAL A 138 0.30 -0.10 -12.72
N LYS A 139 0.17 -1.32 -13.25
CA LYS A 139 -0.98 -2.20 -13.03
C LYS A 139 -0.61 -3.30 -12.06
N LEU A 140 -1.43 -3.52 -11.03
CA LEU A 140 -1.24 -4.67 -10.16
C LEU A 140 -1.49 -5.96 -10.95
N PRO A 141 -0.62 -6.98 -10.81
CA PRO A 141 -0.82 -8.24 -11.53
C PRO A 141 -2.02 -8.98 -10.96
N ARG A 142 -2.74 -9.70 -11.83
CA ARG A 142 -4.00 -10.38 -11.48
C ARG A 142 -3.86 -11.36 -10.31
N LYS A 143 -2.70 -12.00 -10.19
CA LYS A 143 -2.38 -12.92 -9.09
C LYS A 143 -2.52 -12.30 -7.71
N LEU A 144 -2.31 -10.98 -7.59
CA LEU A 144 -2.51 -10.27 -6.32
C LEU A 144 -3.95 -10.44 -5.82
N PHE A 145 -4.93 -10.27 -6.71
CA PHE A 145 -6.35 -10.30 -6.41
C PHE A 145 -6.91 -11.71 -6.16
N THR A 146 -6.09 -12.75 -6.36
CA THR A 146 -6.43 -14.15 -6.10
C THR A 146 -5.48 -14.77 -5.07
N SER A 147 -4.82 -13.95 -4.26
CA SER A 147 -3.83 -14.39 -3.27
C SER A 147 -4.50 -14.99 -2.05
N ASN A 148 -4.07 -16.20 -1.66
CA ASN A 148 -4.56 -16.91 -0.48
C ASN A 148 -3.76 -16.60 0.80
N SER A 149 -2.68 -15.81 0.70
CA SER A 149 -1.82 -15.47 1.83
C SER A 149 -1.99 -14.03 2.32
N LEU A 150 -2.54 -13.14 1.49
CA LEU A 150 -2.59 -11.72 1.74
C LEU A 150 -3.55 -11.38 2.90
N VAL A 151 -3.04 -10.70 3.92
CA VAL A 151 -3.75 -10.28 5.14
C VAL A 151 -3.94 -8.76 5.16
N VAL A 152 -2.94 -8.02 4.69
CA VAL A 152 -2.93 -6.55 4.66
C VAL A 152 -2.62 -6.07 3.25
N LEU A 153 -3.48 -5.23 2.70
CA LEU A 153 -3.30 -4.57 1.42
C LEU A 153 -3.47 -3.06 1.59
N LYS A 154 -2.40 -2.31 1.39
CA LYS A 154 -2.41 -0.84 1.42
C LYS A 154 -1.93 -0.30 0.08
N LEU A 155 -2.77 0.46 -0.58
CA LEU A 155 -2.49 1.06 -1.88
C LEU A 155 -2.67 2.56 -1.78
N SER A 156 -1.67 3.31 -2.24
CA SER A 156 -1.65 4.77 -2.18
C SER A 156 -1.23 5.40 -3.51
N ARG A 157 -1.92 6.47 -3.90
CA ARG A 157 -1.56 7.38 -5.01
C ARG A 157 -1.40 6.72 -6.39
N MET A 158 -2.02 5.56 -6.59
CA MET A 158 -1.86 4.76 -7.81
C MET A 158 -3.19 4.49 -8.53
N PRO A 159 -3.15 4.21 -9.84
CA PRO A 159 -4.30 3.71 -10.59
C PRO A 159 -4.67 2.30 -10.11
N LEU A 160 -5.97 2.03 -9.97
CA LEU A 160 -6.47 0.72 -9.58
C LEU A 160 -7.48 0.21 -10.61
N GLY A 161 -7.09 -0.87 -11.29
CA GLY A 161 -8.00 -1.70 -12.08
C GLY A 161 -8.21 -3.03 -11.39
N VAL A 162 -9.46 -3.37 -11.10
CA VAL A 162 -9.83 -4.60 -10.39
C VAL A 162 -10.43 -5.60 -11.38
N PRO A 163 -9.92 -6.84 -11.45
CA PRO A 163 -10.53 -7.88 -12.28
C PRO A 163 -11.94 -8.24 -11.78
N SER A 164 -12.76 -8.84 -12.64
CA SER A 164 -14.11 -9.29 -12.27
C SER A 164 -14.11 -10.40 -11.22
N LEU A 165 -13.05 -11.20 -11.17
CA LEU A 165 -12.86 -12.26 -10.18
C LEU A 165 -11.80 -11.83 -9.17
N VAL A 166 -12.24 -11.64 -7.92
CA VAL A 166 -11.37 -11.36 -6.77
C VAL A 166 -11.61 -12.46 -5.74
N CYS A 167 -10.53 -13.00 -5.18
CA CYS A 167 -10.57 -14.00 -4.12
C CYS A 167 -9.39 -13.76 -3.16
N LEU A 168 -9.69 -13.10 -2.05
CA LEU A 168 -8.74 -12.69 -1.01
C LEU A 168 -9.24 -13.20 0.34
N PRO A 169 -9.23 -14.53 0.57
CA PRO A 169 -9.94 -15.18 1.67
C PRO A 169 -9.35 -14.87 3.06
N ARG A 170 -8.16 -14.28 3.13
CA ARG A 170 -7.46 -13.92 4.39
C ARG A 170 -7.31 -12.42 4.62
N LEU A 171 -7.80 -11.58 3.70
CA LEU A 171 -7.59 -10.14 3.77
C LEU A 171 -8.41 -9.54 4.90
N LYS A 172 -7.74 -8.95 5.89
CA LYS A 172 -8.34 -8.30 7.06
C LYS A 172 -8.29 -6.78 6.98
N ILE A 173 -7.23 -6.23 6.38
CA ILE A 173 -7.00 -4.79 6.31
C ILE A 173 -6.87 -4.39 4.85
N LEU A 174 -7.72 -3.45 4.42
CA LEU A 174 -7.67 -2.84 3.10
C LEU A 174 -7.61 -1.33 3.26
N GLU A 175 -6.51 -0.71 2.83
CA GLU A 175 -6.38 0.74 2.76
C GLU A 175 -6.20 1.19 1.31
N LEU A 176 -7.07 2.09 0.88
CA LEU A 176 -7.09 2.67 -0.47
C LEU A 176 -7.01 4.18 -0.34
N ARG A 177 -5.82 4.75 -0.52
CA ARG A 177 -5.59 6.19 -0.33
C ARG A 177 -5.26 6.88 -1.64
N ARG A 178 -6.00 7.93 -1.97
CA ARG A 178 -5.79 8.73 -3.17
C ARG A 178 -5.72 7.87 -4.45
N ILE A 179 -6.62 6.88 -4.56
CA ILE A 179 -6.66 5.93 -5.67
C ILE A 179 -7.43 6.49 -6.87
N THR A 180 -6.95 6.23 -8.08
CA THR A 180 -7.67 6.50 -9.33
C THR A 180 -8.27 5.20 -9.86
N TYR A 181 -9.57 4.97 -9.63
CA TYR A 181 -10.27 3.77 -10.08
C TYR A 181 -10.51 3.78 -11.60
N SER A 182 -10.42 2.61 -12.25
CA SER A 182 -10.72 2.49 -13.68
C SER A 182 -12.21 2.52 -14.00
N ASP A 183 -13.06 2.10 -13.06
CA ASP A 183 -14.52 2.09 -13.18
C ASP A 183 -15.19 2.18 -11.80
N ASP A 184 -16.49 2.48 -11.79
CA ASP A 184 -17.31 2.62 -10.57
C ASP A 184 -17.53 1.29 -9.82
N LYS A 185 -17.23 0.14 -10.46
CA LYS A 185 -17.45 -1.20 -9.91
C LYS A 185 -16.21 -1.79 -9.24
N CYS A 186 -15.04 -1.16 -9.39
CA CYS A 186 -13.76 -1.64 -8.88
C CYS A 186 -13.81 -1.95 -7.39
N ILE A 187 -14.35 -1.03 -6.58
CA ILE A 187 -14.47 -1.22 -5.13
C ILE A 187 -15.44 -2.37 -4.82
N GLN A 188 -16.58 -2.44 -5.49
CA GLN A 188 -17.57 -3.50 -5.28
C GLN A 188 -17.00 -4.89 -5.57
N ASN A 189 -16.30 -5.03 -6.70
CA ASN A 189 -15.62 -6.27 -7.08
C ASN A 189 -14.49 -6.64 -6.10
N LEU A 190 -13.78 -5.65 -5.56
CA LEU A 190 -12.73 -5.89 -4.58
C LEU A 190 -13.33 -6.38 -3.26
N LEU A 191 -14.37 -5.71 -2.76
CA LEU A 191 -15.03 -6.07 -1.50
C LEU A 191 -15.72 -7.43 -1.57
N SER A 192 -16.36 -7.77 -2.70
CA SER A 192 -17.00 -9.08 -2.90
C SER A 192 -16.03 -10.26 -2.78
N GLY A 193 -14.76 -10.04 -3.09
CA GLY A 193 -13.71 -11.05 -2.96
C GLY A 193 -13.03 -11.14 -1.59
N CYS A 194 -13.38 -10.31 -0.61
CA CYS A 194 -12.67 -10.21 0.67
C CYS A 194 -13.53 -10.63 1.88
N PRO A 195 -13.93 -11.91 2.03
CA PRO A 195 -14.95 -12.36 2.99
C PRO A 195 -14.63 -12.06 4.47
N VAL A 196 -13.35 -11.88 4.82
CA VAL A 196 -12.88 -11.69 6.21
C VAL A 196 -12.38 -10.29 6.55
N LEU A 197 -12.73 -9.31 5.71
CA LEU A 197 -12.29 -7.92 5.87
C LEU A 197 -12.82 -7.30 7.17
N GLN A 198 -11.93 -6.71 7.96
CA GLN A 198 -12.22 -6.11 9.27
C GLN A 198 -12.04 -4.60 9.27
N ASP A 199 -11.01 -4.12 8.58
CA ASP A 199 -10.62 -2.71 8.51
C ASP A 199 -10.61 -2.26 7.05
N LEU A 200 -11.43 -1.25 6.75
CA LEU A 200 -11.46 -0.60 5.44
C LEU A 200 -11.16 0.89 5.61
N VAL A 201 -10.14 1.39 4.90
CA VAL A 201 -9.85 2.82 4.80
C VAL A 201 -9.92 3.24 3.35
N VAL A 202 -10.71 4.27 3.06
CA VAL A 202 -10.80 4.87 1.74
C VAL A 202 -10.57 6.38 1.87
N GLU A 203 -9.50 6.88 1.26
CA GLU A 203 -9.21 8.32 1.18
C GLU A 203 -9.28 8.73 -0.29
N GLU A 204 -10.13 9.70 -0.64
CA GLU A 204 -10.27 10.15 -2.03
C GLU A 204 -9.31 11.30 -2.35
N THR A 205 -8.96 11.45 -3.63
CA THR A 205 -8.31 12.69 -4.09
C THR A 205 -9.35 13.76 -4.37
N ALA A 206 -9.01 15.01 -4.07
CA ALA A 206 -9.65 16.16 -4.68
C ALA A 206 -9.63 16.01 -6.20
N ARG A 207 -10.78 15.67 -6.81
CA ARG A 207 -10.94 15.91 -8.24
C ARG A 207 -10.80 17.41 -8.43
N GLU A 208 -9.68 17.87 -9.00
CA GLU A 208 -9.70 19.12 -9.75
C GLU A 208 -10.92 19.02 -10.67
N LYS A 209 -11.87 19.95 -10.51
CA LYS A 209 -13.12 19.96 -11.28
C LYS A 209 -12.80 19.60 -12.73
N PRO A 210 -13.44 18.57 -13.32
CA PRO A 210 -13.29 18.38 -14.75
C PRO A 210 -13.66 19.70 -15.40
N ARG A 211 -12.72 20.33 -16.12
CA ARG A 211 -13.03 21.47 -16.96
C ARG A 211 -14.12 20.99 -17.90
N VAL A 212 -15.34 21.44 -17.62
CA VAL A 212 -16.55 20.97 -18.25
C VAL A 212 -16.42 21.29 -19.73
N GLN A 213 -16.32 20.26 -20.56
CA GLN A 213 -16.70 20.34 -21.96
C GLN A 213 -17.55 19.13 -22.27
N GLY A 214 -18.86 19.38 -22.31
CA GLY A 214 -19.84 18.57 -23.00
C GLY A 214 -20.12 17.20 -22.41
N LEU A 215 -21.19 17.10 -21.63
CA LEU A 215 -22.35 16.24 -21.93
C LEU A 215 -23.21 16.19 -20.66
N LEU A 216 -24.25 17.02 -20.64
CA LEU A 216 -25.44 16.77 -19.86
C LEU A 216 -25.96 15.40 -20.34
N ARG A 217 -25.66 14.33 -19.61
CA ARG A 217 -26.43 13.10 -19.76
C ARG A 217 -27.71 13.30 -18.95
N ASP A 218 -28.82 13.17 -19.65
CA ASP A 218 -30.18 13.26 -19.14
C ASP A 218 -30.33 12.53 -17.80
N ARG A 219 -31.03 13.19 -16.88
CA ARG A 219 -31.26 12.74 -15.52
C ARG A 219 -32.31 11.63 -15.39
N ASP A 220 -32.90 11.15 -16.49
CA ASP A 220 -34.09 10.29 -16.46
C ASP A 220 -33.91 8.85 -16.99
N GLU A 221 -32.68 8.35 -17.16
CA GLU A 221 -32.44 6.92 -17.49
C GLU A 221 -31.67 6.12 -16.43
N VAL A 222 -31.76 6.50 -15.15
CA VAL A 222 -31.43 5.57 -14.06
C VAL A 222 -32.60 4.59 -13.89
N ARG A 223 -32.70 3.64 -14.82
CA ARG A 223 -33.49 2.43 -14.60
C ARG A 223 -32.99 1.79 -13.32
N LYS A 224 -33.89 1.74 -12.33
CA LYS A 224 -33.79 1.02 -11.06
C LYS A 224 -33.26 -0.40 -11.32
N THR A 225 -31.95 -0.56 -11.20
CA THR A 225 -31.36 -1.88 -11.00
C THR A 225 -31.39 -2.12 -9.50
N PRO A 226 -31.95 -3.24 -9.01
CA PRO A 226 -31.94 -3.53 -7.58
C PRO A 226 -30.48 -3.57 -7.08
N PRO A 227 -30.20 -3.09 -5.86
CA PRO A 227 -28.84 -3.12 -5.32
C PRO A 227 -28.30 -4.55 -5.38
N GLN A 228 -27.12 -4.70 -6.01
CA GLN A 228 -26.43 -6.00 -6.11
C GLN A 228 -26.16 -6.57 -4.72
N PRO A 229 -26.23 -7.89 -4.49
CA PRO A 229 -26.08 -8.47 -3.15
C PRO A 229 -24.81 -7.98 -2.46
N VAL A 230 -24.97 -7.56 -1.20
CA VAL A 230 -23.88 -7.09 -0.33
C VAL A 230 -22.80 -8.17 -0.25
N PRO A 231 -21.52 -7.84 -0.51
CA PRO A 231 -20.41 -8.68 -0.13
C PRO A 231 -20.52 -9.21 1.31
N GLU A 232 -20.47 -10.53 1.52
CA GLU A 232 -20.68 -11.15 2.84
C GLU A 232 -19.77 -10.57 3.94
N CYS A 233 -18.59 -10.07 3.58
CA CYS A 233 -17.66 -9.42 4.49
C CYS A 233 -18.22 -8.17 5.17
N LEU A 234 -19.01 -7.38 4.44
CA LEU A 234 -19.60 -6.14 4.94
C LEU A 234 -20.68 -6.44 5.96
N GLY A 235 -21.46 -7.51 5.78
CA GLY A 235 -22.55 -7.85 6.71
C GLY A 235 -22.06 -8.33 8.08
N ASN A 236 -20.96 -9.09 8.12
CA ASN A 236 -20.61 -9.93 9.27
C ASN A 236 -19.22 -9.69 9.88
N GLN A 237 -18.29 -9.01 9.19
CA GLN A 237 -16.88 -8.93 9.65
C GLN A 237 -16.27 -7.52 9.68
N LEU A 238 -16.84 -6.56 8.96
CA LEU A 238 -16.35 -5.18 8.94
C LEU A 238 -16.59 -4.46 10.28
N LYS A 239 -15.52 -4.17 11.02
CA LYS A 239 -15.57 -3.50 12.33
C LYS A 239 -15.26 -2.02 12.23
N HIS A 240 -14.33 -1.66 11.36
CA HIS A 240 -13.85 -0.28 11.23
C HIS A 240 -13.92 0.15 9.77
N PHE A 241 -14.60 1.27 9.54
CA PHE A 241 -14.67 1.90 8.23
C PHE A 241 -14.35 3.39 8.36
N LEU A 242 -13.31 3.82 7.63
CA LEU A 242 -12.83 5.19 7.64
C LEU A 242 -12.85 5.74 6.22
N ILE A 243 -13.51 6.89 6.05
CA ILE A 243 -13.49 7.67 4.82
C ILE A 243 -12.85 9.03 5.09
N GLU A 244 -11.77 9.35 4.38
CA GLU A 244 -11.02 10.61 4.51
C GLU A 244 -11.10 11.47 3.23
N GLU A 245 -11.22 12.80 3.39
CA GLU A 245 -11.13 13.84 2.33
C GLU A 245 -12.16 13.75 1.18
N PHE A 246 -13.45 13.91 1.49
CA PHE A 246 -14.51 13.87 0.48
C PHE A 246 -14.67 15.18 -0.33
N TYR A 247 -14.79 15.04 -1.65
CA TYR A 247 -15.24 16.09 -2.58
C TYR A 247 -16.56 15.65 -3.23
N ALA A 248 -17.41 16.60 -3.62
CA ALA A 248 -18.83 16.44 -3.98
C ALA A 248 -19.20 15.51 -5.19
N GLY A 249 -18.34 14.54 -5.56
CA GLY A 249 -18.54 13.62 -6.68
C GLY A 249 -18.74 12.15 -6.31
N PHE A 250 -18.54 11.74 -5.05
CA PHE A 250 -18.85 10.37 -4.63
C PHE A 250 -20.34 10.26 -4.28
N LYS A 251 -21.00 9.26 -4.88
CA LYS A 251 -22.44 9.06 -4.76
C LYS A 251 -22.77 8.64 -3.33
N PRO A 252 -23.65 9.37 -2.62
CA PRO A 252 -24.13 9.00 -1.28
C PRO A 252 -24.59 7.57 -1.20
N ASP A 253 -25.13 7.03 -2.30
CA ASP A 253 -25.62 5.68 -2.47
C ASP A 253 -24.64 4.60 -1.98
N ALA A 254 -23.32 4.72 -2.18
CA ALA A 254 -22.38 3.69 -1.73
C ALA A 254 -22.12 3.74 -0.21
N VAL A 255 -22.14 4.92 0.41
CA VAL A 255 -22.03 5.06 1.87
C VAL A 255 -23.35 4.69 2.54
N GLU A 256 -24.46 5.19 2.01
CA GLU A 256 -25.81 4.86 2.48
C GLU A 256 -26.07 3.35 2.37
N TYR A 257 -25.62 2.73 1.28
CA TYR A 257 -25.64 1.29 1.10
C TYR A 257 -24.76 0.54 2.12
N LEU A 258 -23.57 1.04 2.45
CA LEU A 258 -22.71 0.43 3.48
C LEU A 258 -23.32 0.57 4.89
N VAL A 259 -23.82 1.76 5.23
CA VAL A 259 -24.47 2.02 6.53
C VAL A 259 -25.72 1.15 6.71
N GLN A 260 -26.51 0.96 5.65
CA GLN A 260 -27.75 0.17 5.71
C GLN A 260 -27.52 -1.35 5.87
N HIS A 261 -26.31 -1.86 5.59
CA HIS A 261 -26.08 -3.31 5.46
C HIS A 261 -24.94 -3.87 6.33
N VAL A 262 -24.23 -3.03 7.11
CA VAL A 262 -23.19 -3.48 8.04
C VAL A 262 -23.75 -3.57 9.46
N ASN A 263 -24.03 -4.80 9.91
CA ASN A 263 -24.68 -5.03 11.21
C ASN A 263 -23.72 -4.98 12.42
N ILE A 264 -22.41 -5.03 12.20
CA ILE A 264 -21.40 -5.15 13.26
C ILE A 264 -20.35 -4.01 13.25
N LEU A 265 -20.65 -2.92 12.56
CA LEU A 265 -19.77 -1.75 12.44
C LEU A 265 -19.56 -1.15 13.82
N LYS A 266 -18.33 -1.18 14.33
CA LYS A 266 -17.98 -0.56 15.62
C LYS A 266 -17.61 0.90 15.49
N LYS A 267 -17.13 1.30 14.31
CA LYS A 267 -16.60 2.64 14.08
C LYS A 267 -16.75 3.02 12.61
N LEU A 268 -17.55 4.04 12.36
CA LEU A 268 -17.64 4.73 11.08
C LEU A 268 -17.11 6.15 11.28
N ILE A 269 -16.05 6.52 10.57
CA ILE A 269 -15.58 7.90 10.56
C ILE A 269 -15.61 8.41 9.13
N MET A 270 -16.27 9.55 8.94
CA MET A 270 -16.33 10.25 7.67
C MET A 270 -15.81 11.68 7.85
N TYR A 271 -14.74 12.01 7.13
CA TYR A 271 -14.22 13.38 7.06
C TYR A 271 -14.60 14.02 5.72
N CYS A 272 -15.69 14.79 5.71
CA CYS A 272 -16.08 15.61 4.56
C CYS A 272 -15.40 16.99 4.62
N GLN A 273 -14.66 17.36 3.57
CA GLN A 273 -14.18 18.74 3.36
C GLN A 273 -15.19 19.55 2.54
N CYS A 274 -16.49 19.41 2.84
CA CYS A 274 -17.50 20.31 2.27
C CYS A 274 -17.61 21.56 3.16
N PRO A 275 -17.47 22.79 2.63
CA PRO A 275 -17.69 24.00 3.42
C PRO A 275 -19.17 24.19 3.81
N ILE A 276 -20.07 23.36 3.27
CA ILE A 276 -21.50 23.39 3.55
C ILE A 276 -21.91 22.01 4.05
N MET A 277 -22.16 21.94 5.36
CA MET A 277 -22.95 20.93 6.08
C MET A 277 -22.59 19.45 5.83
N LEU A 278 -21.85 18.87 6.78
CA LEU A 278 -22.19 17.63 7.52
C LEU A 278 -20.93 17.18 8.28
N ARG A 279 -20.72 17.70 9.49
CA ARG A 279 -19.94 16.98 10.51
C ARG A 279 -20.86 15.94 11.13
N THR A 280 -21.04 14.82 10.45
CA THR A 280 -21.66 13.64 11.06
C THR A 280 -20.54 12.67 11.39
N GLN A 281 -19.99 12.82 12.59
CA GLN A 281 -19.42 11.67 13.28
C GLN A 281 -20.62 10.80 13.66
N ILE A 282 -20.93 9.81 12.82
CA ILE A 282 -21.90 8.79 13.19
C ILE A 282 -21.12 7.81 14.06
N ASP A 283 -21.00 8.14 15.35
CA ASP A 283 -20.64 7.13 16.34
C ASP A 283 -21.80 6.12 16.37
N CYS A 284 -21.66 5.04 15.61
CA CYS A 284 -22.48 3.84 15.78
C CYS A 284 -22.14 3.24 17.15
N THR A 285 -22.68 3.87 18.19
CA THR A 285 -22.83 3.24 19.50
C THR A 285 -24.11 2.42 19.43
N LEU A 286 -23.95 1.10 19.44
CA LEU A 286 -25.02 0.18 19.84
C LEU A 286 -25.23 0.32 21.35
#